data_AF-A0A1F3SDR0-F1
#
_entry.id   AF-A0A1F3SDR0-F1
#
_cell.length_a   1.000
_cell.length_b   1.000
_cell.length_c   1.000
_cell.angle_alpha   90.00
_cell.angle_beta   90.00
_cell.angle_gamma   90.00
#
_symmetry.space_group_name_H-M   'P 1'
#
loop_
_entity.id
_entity.type
_entity.pdbx_description
1 polymer ?
#
loop_
_entity_poly.entity_id
_entity_poly.type
_entity_poly.pdbx_seq_one_letter_code
_entity_poly.pdbx_strand_id
1 'polypeptide(L)'
;MKGSVFVKKNSLSESNSLECEHKGLLVLHESFARHGLYVPNIISINKNELCLEKVQIKSPTLQDFRMFGEKFGLDYDNYIGLNRQINTWHINWGEFFVICRLDFQINLISNKKVKLECESILKNHKTKVIDFLNKHKPKPSLLHGDL
;
A
#
# COMPACT_ATOMS: atom_id res chain seq x y z
N MET A 1 18.02 -1.87 -30.43
CA MET A 1 17.38 -3.02 -29.77
C MET A 1 16.01 -2.56 -29.27
N LYS A 2 14.90 -3.16 -29.73
CA LYS A 2 13.55 -2.80 -29.27
C LYS A 2 13.39 -3.29 -27.82
N GLY A 3 13.30 -2.38 -26.87
CA GLY A 3 12.98 -2.74 -25.48
C GLY A 3 11.64 -3.46 -25.42
N SER A 4 11.56 -4.54 -24.64
CA SER A 4 10.30 -5.27 -24.46
C SER A 4 9.26 -4.39 -23.75
N VAL A 5 8.02 -4.40 -24.23
CA VAL A 5 6.90 -3.57 -23.74
C VAL A 5 5.90 -4.43 -22.96
N PHE A 6 5.35 -3.90 -21.88
CA PHE A 6 4.18 -4.43 -21.19
C PHE A 6 2.96 -3.53 -21.49
N VAL A 7 1.86 -4.11 -21.96
CA VAL A 7 0.68 -3.35 -22.39
C VAL A 7 -0.51 -3.72 -21.50
N LYS A 8 -1.03 -2.75 -20.76
CA LYS A 8 -2.32 -2.87 -20.09
C LYS A 8 -3.40 -2.35 -21.03
N LYS A 9 -4.47 -3.13 -21.19
CA LYS A 9 -5.64 -2.75 -21.99
C LYS A 9 -6.86 -2.66 -21.10
N ASN A 10 -7.70 -1.66 -21.35
CA ASN A 10 -9.03 -1.59 -20.78
C ASN A 10 -10.05 -1.46 -21.91
N SER A 11 -11.00 -2.40 -21.97
CA SER A 11 -12.03 -2.47 -23.00
C SER A 11 -13.25 -1.58 -22.69
N LEU A 12 -13.30 -0.99 -21.49
CA LEU A 12 -14.40 -0.13 -21.05
C LEU A 12 -14.14 1.31 -21.50
N SER A 13 -14.82 1.73 -22.56
CA SER A 13 -14.62 3.02 -23.25
C SER A 13 -14.82 4.28 -22.38
N GLU A 14 -15.55 4.16 -21.27
CA GLU A 14 -15.82 5.28 -20.34
C GLU A 14 -14.93 5.27 -19.09
N SER A 15 -14.03 4.29 -18.96
CA SER A 15 -13.18 4.18 -17.78
C SER A 15 -11.97 5.10 -17.87
N ASN A 16 -11.74 5.91 -16.84
CA ASN A 16 -10.53 6.71 -16.67
C ASN A 16 -9.40 5.94 -15.95
N SER A 17 -9.52 4.62 -15.80
CA SER A 17 -8.60 3.84 -14.97
C SER A 17 -7.14 3.91 -15.43
N LEU A 18 -6.89 3.89 -16.74
CA LEU A 18 -5.54 3.97 -17.30
C LEU A 18 -4.93 5.37 -17.11
N GLU A 19 -5.76 6.41 -17.16
CA GLU A 19 -5.34 7.78 -16.89
C GLU A 19 -5.00 7.98 -15.41
N CYS A 20 -5.82 7.41 -14.51
CA CYS A 20 -5.53 7.39 -13.07
C CYS A 20 -4.24 6.64 -12.77
N GLU A 21 -4.01 5.49 -13.40
CA GLU A 21 -2.77 4.73 -13.26
C GLU A 21 -1.55 5.51 -13.77
N HIS A 22 -1.67 6.16 -14.93
CA HIS A 22 -0.61 7.02 -15.46
C HIS A 22 -0.23 8.15 -14.51
N LYS A 23 -1.22 8.85 -13.94
CA LYS A 23 -0.98 9.90 -12.93
C LYS A 23 -0.30 9.35 -11.68
N GLY A 24 -0.72 8.17 -11.21
CA GLY A 24 -0.07 7.46 -10.10
C GLY A 24 1.39 7.17 -10.40
N LEU A 25 1.70 6.62 -11.59
CA LEU A 25 3.06 6.33 -12.01
C LEU A 25 3.95 7.58 -12.08
N LEU A 26 3.42 8.74 -12.49
CA LEU A 26 4.18 10.00 -12.48
C LEU A 26 4.57 10.42 -11.06
N VAL A 27 3.61 10.39 -10.12
CA VAL A 27 3.87 10.70 -8.70
C VAL A 27 4.90 9.72 -8.11
N LEU A 28 4.82 8.44 -8.50
CA LEU A 28 5.78 7.44 -8.07
C LEU A 28 7.18 7.70 -8.63
N HIS A 29 7.31 8.05 -9.90
CA HIS A 29 8.59 8.45 -10.51
C HIS A 29 9.24 9.61 -9.75
N GLU A 30 8.47 10.64 -9.40
CA GLU A 30 8.95 11.80 -8.64
C GLU A 30 9.34 11.47 -7.19
N SER A 31 8.62 10.53 -6.57
CA SER A 31 8.75 10.24 -5.12
C SER A 31 9.79 9.15 -4.82
N PHE A 32 9.92 8.16 -5.71
CA PHE A 32 10.67 6.94 -5.44
C PHE A 32 12.03 6.85 -6.12
N ALA A 33 12.38 7.79 -7.01
CA ALA A 33 13.76 7.94 -7.51
C ALA A 33 14.78 8.12 -6.37
N ARG A 34 14.34 8.62 -5.20
CA ARG A 34 15.17 8.81 -4.00
C ARG A 34 15.30 7.57 -3.11
N HIS A 35 14.46 6.56 -3.29
CA HIS A 35 14.32 5.42 -2.37
C HIS A 35 14.65 4.07 -3.01
N GLY A 36 15.29 4.03 -4.18
CA GLY A 36 15.79 2.79 -4.78
C GLY A 36 14.71 1.80 -5.24
N LEU A 37 13.44 2.20 -5.28
CA LEU A 37 12.38 1.43 -5.92
C LEU A 37 12.34 1.75 -7.40
N TYR A 38 12.34 0.70 -8.21
CA TYR A 38 12.24 0.82 -9.65
C TYR A 38 10.78 1.00 -10.09
N VAL A 39 10.49 2.10 -10.76
CA VAL A 39 9.20 2.38 -11.40
C VAL A 39 9.40 2.21 -12.91
N PRO A 40 8.58 1.39 -13.60
CA PRO A 40 8.73 1.21 -15.04
C PRO A 40 8.52 2.53 -15.79
N ASN A 41 9.33 2.77 -16.82
CA ASN A 41 9.14 3.93 -17.67
C ASN A 41 7.79 3.85 -18.40
N ILE A 42 7.11 4.97 -18.47
CA ILE A 42 5.88 5.10 -19.25
C ILE A 42 6.28 5.35 -20.71
N ILE A 43 5.88 4.45 -21.61
CA ILE A 43 6.19 4.58 -23.04
C ILE A 43 5.10 5.39 -23.74
N SER A 44 3.83 5.06 -23.49
CA SER A 44 2.70 5.78 -24.07
C SER A 44 1.40 5.48 -23.33
N ILE A 45 0.44 6.39 -23.40
CA ILE A 45 -0.94 6.18 -22.95
C ILE A 45 -1.94 6.66 -24.00
N ASN A 46 -3.02 5.92 -24.15
CA ASN A 46 -4.24 6.35 -24.82
C ASN A 46 -5.48 5.87 -24.01
N LYS A 47 -6.69 6.14 -24.52
CA LYS A 47 -7.95 5.78 -23.83
C LYS A 47 -8.07 4.30 -23.49
N ASN A 48 -7.50 3.42 -24.32
CA ASN A 48 -7.70 1.99 -24.23
C ASN A 48 -6.45 1.23 -23.79
N GLU A 49 -5.27 1.86 -23.86
CA GLU A 49 -3.99 1.21 -23.64
C GLU A 49 -3.00 2.07 -22.86
N LEU A 50 -2.29 1.44 -21.92
CA LEU A 50 -1.11 1.98 -21.24
C LEU A 50 0.08 1.07 -21.53
N CYS A 51 1.09 1.61 -22.21
CA CYS A 51 2.31 0.92 -22.55
C CYS A 51 3.42 1.31 -21.58
N LEU A 52 3.99 0.32 -20.91
CA LEU A 52 5.06 0.47 -19.94
C LEU A 52 6.29 -0.30 -20.39
N GLU A 53 7.46 0.13 -19.92
CA GLU A 53 8.66 -0.68 -19.96
C GLU A 53 8.38 -2.04 -19.31
N LYS A 54 8.70 -3.13 -20.01
CA LYS A 54 8.59 -4.46 -19.42
C LYS A 54 9.72 -4.64 -18.41
N VAL A 55 9.35 -4.65 -17.14
CA VAL A 55 10.28 -4.91 -16.04
C VAL A 55 10.83 -6.33 -16.16
N GLN A 56 12.15 -6.48 -16.14
CA GLN A 56 12.76 -7.78 -16.00
C GLN A 56 12.59 -8.25 -14.56
N ILE A 57 11.88 -9.35 -14.38
CA ILE A 57 11.73 -9.98 -13.07
C ILE A 57 13.11 -10.52 -12.66
N LYS A 58 13.64 -10.01 -11.56
CA LYS A 58 14.79 -10.59 -10.88
C LYS A 58 14.32 -11.35 -9.63
N SER A 59 14.99 -12.43 -9.30
CA SER A 59 14.84 -13.03 -7.97
C SER A 59 15.25 -11.99 -6.93
N PRO A 60 14.39 -11.66 -5.98
CA PRO A 60 14.66 -10.56 -5.07
C PRO A 60 15.79 -10.95 -4.12
N THR A 61 16.70 -10.01 -3.86
CA THR A 61 17.81 -10.21 -2.92
C THR A 61 17.43 -9.68 -1.53
N LEU A 62 18.12 -10.13 -0.47
CA LEU A 62 17.91 -9.63 0.89
C LEU A 62 18.11 -8.10 1.00
N GLN A 63 18.84 -7.50 0.07
CA GLN A 63 19.12 -6.07 0.02
C GLN A 63 17.97 -5.29 -0.62
N ASP A 64 17.24 -5.90 -1.58
CA ASP A 64 16.03 -5.34 -2.19
C ASP A 64 14.87 -5.21 -1.18
N PHE A 65 14.86 -6.05 -0.14
CA PHE A 65 13.80 -6.09 0.88
C PHE A 65 14.05 -5.20 2.10
N ARG A 66 15.22 -4.54 2.21
CA ARG A 66 15.61 -3.83 3.42
C ARG A 66 15.71 -2.33 3.22
N MET A 67 14.54 -1.70 3.10
CA MET A 67 14.41 -0.31 3.50
C MET A 67 13.71 -0.25 4.85
N PHE A 68 14.49 0.07 5.88
CA PHE A 68 13.96 0.27 7.22
C PHE A 68 13.61 1.75 7.40
N GLY A 69 12.37 2.02 7.83
CA GLY A 69 11.95 3.34 8.29
C GLY A 69 12.20 3.51 9.79
N GLU A 70 12.15 4.75 10.27
CA GLU A 70 12.26 5.04 11.70
C GLU A 70 10.92 4.87 12.45
N LYS A 71 9.80 4.96 11.74
CA LYS A 71 8.43 4.89 12.28
C LYS A 71 7.53 4.05 11.37
N PHE A 72 6.41 3.58 11.90
CA PHE A 72 5.38 2.88 11.14
C PHE A 72 4.39 3.88 10.55
N GLY A 73 4.12 3.79 9.26
CA GLY A 73 3.26 4.71 8.53
C GLY A 73 3.79 5.02 7.14
N LEU A 74 3.22 6.07 6.54
CA LEU A 74 3.59 6.62 5.25
C LEU A 74 3.21 8.10 5.23
N ASP A 75 3.88 8.91 4.41
CA ASP A 75 3.63 10.35 4.32
C ASP A 75 2.22 10.71 3.84
N TYR A 76 1.51 9.75 3.23
CA TYR A 76 0.17 9.91 2.73
C TYR A 76 -0.68 8.66 2.99
N ASP A 77 -1.97 8.90 3.21
CA ASP A 77 -2.98 7.84 3.20
C ASP A 77 -3.13 7.28 1.78
N ASN A 78 -3.33 5.97 1.70
CA ASN A 78 -3.50 5.25 0.43
C ASN A 78 -4.73 4.35 0.50
N TYR A 79 -4.75 3.25 -0.26
CA TYR A 79 -5.89 2.34 -0.34
C TYR A 79 -5.43 0.88 -0.30
N ILE A 80 -6.29 0.01 0.25
CA ILE A 80 -6.19 -1.44 0.16
C ILE A 80 -7.49 -1.97 -0.45
N GLY A 81 -7.41 -2.50 -1.68
CA GLY A 81 -8.58 -2.66 -2.54
C GLY A 81 -9.33 -1.34 -2.70
N LEU A 82 -10.63 -1.31 -2.36
CA LEU A 82 -11.48 -0.11 -2.43
C LEU A 82 -11.48 0.73 -1.13
N ASN A 83 -10.88 0.23 -0.05
CA ASN A 83 -10.94 0.89 1.24
C ASN A 83 -9.74 1.83 1.43
N ARG A 84 -9.98 3.05 1.93
CA ARG A 84 -8.90 3.94 2.36
C ARG A 84 -8.05 3.25 3.42
N GLN A 85 -6.77 3.55 3.46
CA GLN A 85 -5.84 3.07 4.47
C GLN A 85 -5.12 4.29 5.06
N ILE A 86 -5.37 4.52 6.35
CA ILE A 86 -4.78 5.62 7.10
C ILE A 86 -3.34 5.26 7.44
N ASN A 87 -2.40 6.17 7.23
CA ASN A 87 -0.97 5.91 7.37
C ASN A 87 -0.26 6.86 8.34
N THR A 88 -1.01 7.54 9.20
CA THR A 88 -0.47 8.40 10.26
C THR A 88 0.69 7.73 11.00
N TRP A 89 1.79 8.46 11.11
CA TRP A 89 3.02 7.97 11.71
C TRP A 89 2.87 7.58 13.19
N HIS A 90 3.40 6.42 13.55
CA HIS A 90 3.47 5.92 14.91
C HIS A 90 4.86 5.32 15.19
N ILE A 91 5.33 5.45 16.43
CA ILE A 91 6.61 4.85 16.85
C ILE A 91 6.42 3.37 17.17
N ASN A 92 5.27 3.00 17.76
CA ASN A 92 4.98 1.65 18.20
C ASN A 92 4.16 0.88 17.15
N TRP A 93 4.63 -0.32 16.79
CA TRP A 93 3.95 -1.18 15.82
C TRP A 93 2.53 -1.55 16.28
N GLY A 94 2.39 -1.94 17.54
CA GLY A 94 1.10 -2.34 18.10
C GLY A 94 0.07 -1.21 18.04
N GLU A 95 0.47 0.02 18.34
CA GLU A 95 -0.41 1.19 18.23
C GLU A 95 -0.81 1.45 16.79
N PHE A 96 0.16 1.48 15.87
CA PHE A 96 -0.10 1.66 14.44
C PHE A 96 -1.10 0.63 13.92
N PHE A 97 -0.85 -0.66 14.19
CA PHE A 97 -1.68 -1.74 13.68
C PHE A 97 -3.10 -1.68 14.27
N VAL A 98 -3.21 -1.45 15.58
CA VAL A 98 -4.52 -1.38 16.23
C VAL A 98 -5.33 -0.17 15.74
N ILE A 99 -4.72 1.01 15.65
CA ILE A 99 -5.44 2.25 15.31
C ILE A 99 -5.66 2.36 13.80
N CYS A 100 -4.58 2.29 13.02
CA CYS A 100 -4.60 2.58 11.59
C CYS A 100 -4.98 1.37 10.72
N ARG A 101 -5.13 0.17 11.29
CA ARG A 101 -5.60 -1.03 10.56
C ARG A 101 -6.86 -1.61 11.17
N LEU A 102 -6.82 -2.13 12.39
CA LEU A 102 -7.96 -2.84 12.99
C LEU A 102 -9.14 -1.91 13.26
N ASP A 103 -8.94 -0.85 14.04
CA ASP A 103 -9.99 0.09 14.44
C ASP A 103 -10.59 0.79 13.20
N PHE A 104 -9.74 1.18 12.25
CA PHE A 104 -10.21 1.76 10.99
C PHE A 104 -11.11 0.81 10.20
N GLN A 105 -10.72 -0.45 10.01
CA GLN A 105 -11.53 -1.43 9.27
C GLN A 105 -12.83 -1.77 10.00
N ILE A 106 -12.81 -1.90 11.33
CA ILE A 106 -14.02 -2.09 12.14
C ILE A 106 -14.99 -0.93 11.93
N ASN A 107 -14.48 0.29 11.83
CA ASN A 107 -15.32 1.47 11.61
C ASN A 107 -16.03 1.48 10.25
N LEU A 108 -15.49 0.80 9.24
CA LEU A 108 -16.09 0.65 7.91
C LEU A 108 -17.20 -0.42 7.84
N ILE A 109 -17.35 -1.26 8.87
CA ILE A 109 -18.37 -2.32 8.89
C ILE A 109 -19.77 -1.70 8.89
N SER A 110 -20.55 -1.98 7.84
CA SER A 110 -21.92 -1.43 7.70
C SER A 110 -22.94 -2.16 8.57
N ASN A 111 -22.72 -3.44 8.89
CA ASN A 111 -23.60 -4.20 9.77
C ASN A 111 -23.38 -3.79 11.23
N LYS A 112 -24.37 -3.12 11.82
CA LYS A 112 -24.27 -2.58 13.19
C LYS A 112 -23.99 -3.63 14.27
N LYS A 113 -24.59 -4.82 14.17
CA LYS A 113 -24.40 -5.88 15.17
C LYS A 113 -22.97 -6.39 15.13
N VAL A 114 -22.46 -6.65 13.93
CA VAL A 114 -21.07 -7.10 13.71
C VAL A 114 -20.09 -6.01 14.14
N LYS A 115 -20.34 -4.74 13.78
CA LYS A 115 -19.50 -3.62 14.19
C LYS A 115 -19.39 -3.53 15.72
N LEU A 116 -20.52 -3.53 16.43
CA LEU A 116 -20.54 -3.44 17.90
C LEU A 116 -19.82 -4.62 18.57
N GLU A 117 -19.96 -5.83 18.02
CA GLU A 117 -19.24 -7.01 18.51
C GLU A 117 -17.72 -6.84 18.34
N CYS A 118 -17.27 -6.47 17.15
CA CYS A 118 -15.85 -6.22 16.87
C CYS A 118 -15.28 -5.07 17.72
N GLU A 119 -16.01 -3.97 17.88
CA GLU A 119 -15.62 -2.83 18.73
C GLU A 119 -15.47 -3.27 20.20
N SER A 120 -16.41 -4.07 20.70
CA SER A 120 -16.36 -4.60 22.07
C SER A 120 -15.14 -5.50 22.28
N ILE A 121 -14.89 -6.43 21.35
CA ILE A 121 -13.71 -7.30 21.39
C ILE A 121 -12.43 -6.46 21.34
N LEU A 122 -12.31 -5.55 20.38
CA LEU A 122 -11.12 -4.71 20.27
C LEU A 122 -10.91 -3.88 21.53
N LYS A 123 -11.96 -3.27 22.08
CA LYS A 123 -11.88 -2.49 23.33
C LYS A 123 -11.37 -3.33 24.51
N ASN A 124 -11.88 -4.55 24.67
CA ASN A 124 -11.52 -5.43 25.79
C ASN A 124 -10.10 -5.99 25.68
N HIS A 125 -9.57 -6.10 24.47
CA HIS A 125 -8.26 -6.70 24.20
C HIS A 125 -7.20 -5.70 23.71
N LYS A 126 -7.55 -4.43 23.54
CA LYS A 126 -6.71 -3.38 22.93
C LYS A 126 -5.28 -3.39 23.47
N THR A 127 -5.13 -3.19 24.78
CA THR A 127 -3.81 -3.13 25.43
C THR A 127 -3.05 -4.44 25.27
N LYS A 128 -3.70 -5.60 25.44
CA LYS A 128 -3.07 -6.92 25.29
C LYS A 128 -2.54 -7.15 23.88
N VAL A 129 -3.28 -6.71 22.86
CA VAL A 129 -2.86 -6.83 21.45
C VAL A 129 -1.70 -5.88 21.15
N ILE A 130 -1.78 -4.63 21.60
CA ILE A 130 -0.67 -3.66 21.45
C ILE A 130 0.61 -4.20 22.08
N ASP A 131 0.53 -4.67 23.34
CA ASP A 131 1.67 -5.21 24.07
C ASP A 131 2.25 -6.44 23.40
N PHE A 132 1.39 -7.35 22.95
CA PHE A 132 1.79 -8.55 22.21
C PHE A 132 2.56 -8.20 20.93
N LEU A 133 2.03 -7.26 20.14
CA LEU A 133 2.66 -6.83 18.89
C LEU A 133 3.98 -6.08 19.12
N ASN A 134 4.02 -5.20 20.13
CA ASN A 134 5.22 -4.45 20.48
C ASN A 134 6.33 -5.35 21.05
N LYS A 135 5.98 -6.46 21.73
CA LYS A 135 6.94 -7.43 22.25
C LYS A 135 7.82 -8.04 21.15
N HIS A 136 7.31 -8.14 19.92
CA HIS A 136 8.08 -8.64 18.78
C HIS A 136 9.15 -7.65 18.27
N LYS A 137 9.11 -6.38 18.71
CA LYS A 137 10.05 -5.31 18.33
C LYS A 137 10.38 -5.28 16.83
N PRO A 138 9.39 -5.30 15.93
CA PRO A 138 9.67 -5.26 14.50
C PRO A 138 10.34 -3.93 14.13
N LYS A 139 11.20 -3.95 13.12
CA LYS A 139 11.69 -2.72 12.50
C LYS A 139 10.70 -2.29 11.41
N PRO A 140 10.29 -1.01 11.35
CA PRO A 140 9.47 -0.52 10.25
C PRO A 140 10.17 -0.84 8.94
N SER A 141 9.44 -1.42 7.99
CA SER A 141 9.98 -1.84 6.70
C SER A 141 9.02 -1.37 5.62
N LEU A 142 9.53 -1.04 4.43
CA LEU A 142 8.66 -0.75 3.31
C LEU A 142 7.94 -2.04 2.87
N LEU A 143 6.62 -2.01 2.87
CA LEU A 143 5.77 -3.13 2.48
C LEU A 143 5.08 -2.83 1.16
N HIS A 144 4.81 -3.88 0.39
CA HIS A 144 3.93 -3.79 -0.79
C HIS A 144 2.51 -3.34 -0.40
N GLY A 145 1.99 -3.86 0.72
CA GLY A 145 0.70 -3.48 1.29
C GLY A 145 -0.49 -4.37 0.89
N ASP A 146 -0.36 -5.14 -0.19
CA ASP A 146 -1.38 -6.10 -0.67
C ASP A 146 -0.71 -7.19 -1.54
N LEU A 147 0.12 -8.05 -0.91
CA LEU A 147 0.96 -9.04 -1.60
C LEU A 147 0.45 -10.47 -1.37
#